data_AF-A0A7H8L2W7-F1
#
_entry.id   AF-A0A7H8L2W7-F1
#
_cell.length_a   1.000
_cell.length_b   1.000
_cell.length_c   1.000
_cell.angle_alpha   90.00
_cell.angle_beta   90.00
_cell.angle_gamma   90.00
#
_symmetry.space_group_name_H-M   'P 1'
#
loop_
_entity.id
_entity.type
_entity.pdbx_description
1 polymer ?
#
loop_
_entity_poly.entity_id
_entity_poly.type
_entity_poly.pdbx_seq_one_letter_code
_entity_poly.pdbx_strand_id
1 'polypeptide(L)'
;MTTGPEPTPRPDRSFLPAELPALIEDPLFLAQVDRTRLLAGMAECWPDGVPAGTLAEDVHHLDRLGVRPPAERHGEWLSWLHLLLVSHGRADDAAVLADAGYRLPWRTVWSRWVPPGARAARPTGGGRVVALRVVEHEDAPVVSVHEQYVLARLDRMEPDDEDGYYEYAVDLADGAVLAGPQLFRPFEADDLPDPYEPVLPEDLPELGEAVLNGPDGWDDETAGLPAAPEQVEHAVRVDRLAVFGGGWGCYAVELHTGGDPDESEGGDEDRDEDTDGDGNEGAATGPFVDGSAPAVTALAPAGLPPEAREPDREWLARYYGADALWTSDPADLPAGLRHEPTRRFLTEVGFPAVRHPLLDFSSETLAEKGLSELRTADLHSPEDPDFAGLGEHAYLIATDNDGLTLITVDGESGRVSRYSTERWEGDYYGGVMASSVERFAALLRLYATYYRGADEAALADSGRQLRDWALELDPVVARSDFWTEVFQDREDFV
;
A
#
# COMPACT_ATOMS: atom_id res chain seq x y z
N MET A 1 0.78 2.37 53.88
CA MET A 1 -0.09 3.19 53.01
C MET A 1 0.69 4.43 52.59
N THR A 2 1.64 4.24 51.69
CA THR A 2 2.35 5.30 50.99
C THR A 2 1.56 5.56 49.73
N THR A 3 0.81 6.65 49.72
CA THR A 3 0.14 7.16 48.53
C THR A 3 1.22 7.48 47.51
N GLY A 4 1.32 6.68 46.45
CA GLY A 4 2.10 7.03 45.26
C GLY A 4 1.67 8.40 44.74
N PRO A 5 2.54 9.12 44.01
CA PRO A 5 2.20 10.42 43.47
C PRO A 5 0.94 10.29 42.61
N GLU A 6 -0.10 11.01 43.04
CA GLU A 6 -1.34 11.20 42.31
C GLU A 6 -0.98 11.68 40.88
N PRO A 7 -1.49 11.03 39.81
CA PRO A 7 -1.17 11.44 38.45
C PRO A 7 -1.54 12.91 38.27
N THR A 8 -0.57 13.73 37.92
CA THR A 8 -0.77 15.17 37.78
C THR A 8 -1.85 15.40 36.71
N PRO A 9 -2.98 16.06 37.02
CA PRO A 9 -4.02 16.31 36.04
C PRO A 9 -3.42 17.16 34.90
N ARG A 10 -3.54 16.64 33.67
CA ARG A 10 -2.96 17.24 32.47
C ARG A 10 -3.53 18.65 32.27
N PRO A 11 -2.71 19.67 31.92
CA PRO A 11 -3.25 20.93 31.47
C PRO A 11 -4.01 20.69 30.16
N ASP A 12 -5.34 20.84 30.23
CA ASP A 12 -6.22 20.91 29.08
C ASP A 12 -5.78 22.09 28.20
N ARG A 13 -5.01 21.81 27.14
CA ARG A 13 -4.77 22.78 26.08
C ARG A 13 -5.97 22.73 25.16
N SER A 14 -6.88 23.68 25.34
CA SER A 14 -7.84 24.03 24.31
C SER A 14 -7.09 24.59 23.10
N PHE A 15 -7.17 23.89 21.98
CA PHE A 15 -6.79 24.40 20.67
C PHE A 15 -8.04 24.83 19.91
N LEU A 16 -7.89 25.79 19.01
CA LEU A 16 -8.96 26.14 18.07
C LEU A 16 -8.89 25.17 16.88
N PRO A 17 -10.01 24.55 16.44
CA PRO A 17 -10.00 23.64 15.30
C PRO A 17 -9.36 24.23 14.05
N ALA A 18 -9.52 25.53 13.81
CA ALA A 18 -8.88 26.23 12.67
C ALA A 18 -7.33 26.22 12.71
N GLU A 19 -6.71 25.95 13.85
CA GLU A 19 -5.24 25.84 14.00
C GLU A 19 -4.75 24.41 13.74
N LEU A 20 -5.66 23.43 13.66
CA LEU A 20 -5.36 22.02 13.57
C LEU A 20 -4.48 21.63 12.35
N PRO A 21 -4.59 22.25 11.17
CA PRO A 21 -3.71 21.92 10.05
C PRO A 21 -2.23 22.13 10.35
N ALA A 22 -1.88 23.09 11.22
CA ALA A 22 -0.51 23.29 11.66
C ALA A 22 -0.17 22.48 12.91
N LEU A 23 -1.12 22.32 13.83
CA LEU A 23 -0.90 21.61 15.09
C LEU A 23 -0.74 20.11 14.90
N ILE A 24 -1.48 19.48 13.98
CA ILE A 24 -1.36 18.04 13.74
C ILE A 24 0.04 17.64 13.24
N GLU A 25 0.77 18.59 12.67
CA GLU A 25 2.16 18.41 12.24
C GLU A 25 3.18 18.57 13.37
N ASP A 26 2.78 19.07 14.55
CA ASP A 26 3.66 19.26 15.70
C ASP A 26 3.69 18.00 16.59
N PRO A 27 4.83 17.29 16.70
CA PRO A 27 4.94 16.07 17.52
C PRO A 27 4.66 16.32 19.01
N LEU A 28 4.93 17.52 19.54
CA LEU A 28 4.63 17.86 20.93
C LEU A 28 3.13 18.10 21.15
N PHE A 29 2.43 18.63 20.16
CA PHE A 29 0.97 18.71 20.18
C PHE A 29 0.36 17.31 20.16
N LEU A 30 0.80 16.46 19.23
CA LEU A 30 0.35 15.07 19.11
C LEU A 30 0.55 14.28 20.42
N ALA A 31 1.68 14.47 21.09
CA ALA A 31 1.95 13.84 22.38
C ALA A 31 0.96 14.25 23.48
N GLN A 32 0.44 15.48 23.43
CA GLN A 32 -0.40 16.07 24.47
C GLN A 32 -1.91 15.93 24.21
N VAL A 33 -2.32 15.85 22.95
CA VAL A 33 -3.74 15.80 22.59
C VAL A 33 -4.33 14.40 22.79
N ASP A 34 -5.51 14.33 23.41
CA ASP A 34 -6.27 13.09 23.53
C ASP A 34 -6.86 12.67 22.17
N ARG A 35 -6.94 11.35 21.89
CA ARG A 35 -7.46 10.82 20.62
C ARG A 35 -8.86 11.35 20.30
N THR A 36 -9.78 11.29 21.26
CA THR A 36 -11.18 11.70 21.05
C THR A 36 -11.25 13.18 20.72
N ARG A 37 -10.43 13.99 21.39
CA ARG A 37 -10.35 15.43 21.13
C ARG A 37 -9.72 15.74 19.78
N LEU A 38 -8.68 15.01 19.39
CA LEU A 38 -8.06 15.16 18.08
C LEU A 38 -9.09 14.88 16.98
N LEU A 39 -9.76 13.72 17.01
CA LEU A 39 -10.78 13.34 16.03
C LEU A 39 -11.96 14.33 15.99
N ALA A 40 -12.45 14.78 17.14
CA ALA A 40 -13.51 15.80 17.19
C ALA A 40 -13.05 17.14 16.60
N GLY A 41 -11.82 17.57 16.90
CA GLY A 41 -11.20 18.76 16.32
C GLY A 41 -11.01 18.63 14.81
N MET A 42 -10.64 17.44 14.32
CA MET A 42 -10.52 17.13 12.89
C MET A 42 -11.88 17.28 12.20
N ALA A 43 -12.94 16.69 12.76
CA ALA A 43 -14.29 16.79 12.20
C ALA A 43 -14.81 18.25 12.16
N GLU A 44 -14.46 19.08 13.14
CA GLU A 44 -14.83 20.50 13.16
C GLU A 44 -13.97 21.35 12.21
N CYS A 45 -12.66 21.07 12.12
CA CYS A 45 -11.74 21.76 11.22
C CYS A 45 -12.05 21.47 9.74
N TRP A 46 -12.44 20.23 9.46
CA TRP A 46 -12.64 19.71 8.12
C TRP A 46 -14.04 19.07 7.97
N PRO A 47 -15.10 19.89 7.93
CA PRO A 47 -16.48 19.40 7.87
C PRO A 47 -16.80 18.63 6.57
N ASP A 48 -16.03 18.89 5.50
CA ASP A 48 -16.15 18.21 4.20
C ASP A 48 -15.16 17.03 4.07
N GLY A 49 -14.45 16.69 5.15
CA GLY A 49 -13.50 15.58 5.23
C GLY A 49 -12.03 16.01 5.32
N VAL A 50 -11.20 15.15 5.91
CA VAL A 50 -9.76 15.40 6.10
C VAL A 50 -9.01 15.36 4.76
N PRO A 51 -7.99 16.19 4.56
CA PRO A 51 -7.25 16.22 3.31
C PRO A 51 -6.48 14.92 3.06
N ALA A 52 -6.60 14.36 1.85
CA ALA A 52 -5.81 13.20 1.43
C ALA A 52 -4.31 13.54 1.27
N GLY A 53 -3.46 12.53 1.36
CA GLY A 53 -2.00 12.64 1.37
C GLY A 53 -1.45 13.30 2.64
N THR A 54 -2.15 13.23 3.77
CA THR A 54 -1.74 13.93 5.01
C THR A 54 -1.76 13.02 6.23
N LEU A 55 -1.09 13.45 7.31
CA LEU A 55 -1.16 12.76 8.59
C LEU A 55 -2.60 12.72 9.16
N ALA A 56 -3.45 13.68 8.79
CA ALA A 56 -4.87 13.68 9.18
C ALA A 56 -5.65 12.52 8.55
N GLU A 57 -5.34 12.15 7.30
CA GLU A 57 -5.89 10.96 6.66
C GLU A 57 -5.45 9.68 7.39
N ASP A 58 -4.20 9.58 7.78
CA ASP A 58 -3.74 8.38 8.51
C ASP A 58 -4.38 8.27 9.89
N VAL A 59 -4.56 9.38 10.61
CA VAL A 59 -5.31 9.39 11.87
C VAL A 59 -6.77 8.97 11.66
N HIS A 60 -7.39 9.39 10.55
CA HIS A 60 -8.73 8.93 10.15
C HIS A 60 -8.73 7.41 9.92
N HIS A 61 -7.75 6.87 9.18
CA HIS A 61 -7.68 5.42 8.93
C HIS A 61 -7.36 4.61 10.18
N LEU A 62 -6.55 5.10 11.12
CA LEU A 62 -6.39 4.44 12.43
C LEU A 62 -7.72 4.31 13.17
N ASP A 63 -8.58 5.34 13.16
CA ASP A 63 -9.91 5.26 13.78
C ASP A 63 -10.85 4.29 13.04
N ARG A 64 -10.74 4.20 11.70
CA ARG A 64 -11.45 3.21 10.89
C ARG A 64 -11.02 1.77 11.18
N LEU A 65 -9.72 1.56 11.36
CA LEU A 65 -9.14 0.27 11.75
C LEU A 65 -9.46 -0.12 13.21
N GLY A 66 -10.22 0.71 13.94
CA GLY A 66 -10.63 0.40 15.29
C GLY A 66 -9.56 0.70 16.35
N VAL A 67 -8.49 1.44 16.00
CA VAL A 67 -7.39 1.81 16.91
C VAL A 67 -7.87 2.80 17.97
N ARG A 68 -8.53 2.26 19.00
CA ARG A 68 -9.27 3.01 20.00
C ARG A 68 -8.86 2.65 21.44
N PRO A 69 -7.58 2.76 21.82
CA PRO A 69 -7.15 2.46 23.19
C PRO A 69 -7.88 3.36 24.21
N PRO A 70 -8.21 2.86 25.40
CA PRO A 70 -8.83 3.67 26.44
C PRO A 70 -7.88 4.80 26.90
N ALA A 71 -8.41 5.86 27.51
CA ALA A 71 -7.64 7.06 27.84
C ALA A 71 -6.46 6.79 28.80
N GLU A 72 -6.60 5.77 29.64
CA GLU A 72 -5.56 5.28 30.56
C GLU A 72 -4.36 4.68 29.80
N ARG A 73 -4.59 4.21 28.57
CA ARG A 73 -3.58 3.64 27.65
C ARG A 73 -3.13 4.65 26.59
N HIS A 74 -3.04 5.94 26.95
CA HIS A 74 -2.55 7.00 26.06
C HIS A 74 -1.19 6.67 25.39
N GLY A 75 -0.29 5.99 26.09
CA GLY A 75 1.01 5.58 25.53
C GLY A 75 0.88 4.68 24.30
N GLU A 76 -0.17 3.85 24.23
CA GLU A 76 -0.44 2.99 23.05
C GLU A 76 -0.93 3.82 21.87
N TRP A 77 -1.81 4.80 22.10
CA TRP A 77 -2.18 5.77 21.07
C TRP A 77 -0.95 6.49 20.51
N LEU A 78 -0.04 6.93 21.38
CA LEU A 78 1.21 7.55 20.97
C LEU A 78 2.14 6.60 20.21
N SER A 79 2.09 5.29 20.48
CA SER A 79 2.89 4.31 19.75
C SER A 79 2.39 4.16 18.31
N TRP A 80 1.08 4.19 18.09
CA TRP A 80 0.51 4.24 16.74
C TRP A 80 0.86 5.54 16.00
N LEU A 81 0.77 6.70 16.66
CA LEU A 81 1.23 7.96 16.06
C LEU A 81 2.73 7.95 15.76
N HIS A 82 3.54 7.33 16.61
CA HIS A 82 4.97 7.11 16.36
C HIS A 82 5.18 6.27 15.09
N LEU A 83 4.41 5.19 14.90
CA LEU A 83 4.44 4.40 13.66
C LEU A 83 4.07 5.24 12.44
N LEU A 84 3.03 6.10 12.51
CA LEU A 84 2.67 7.00 11.40
C LEU A 84 3.85 7.91 11.04
N LEU A 85 4.48 8.56 12.02
CA LEU A 85 5.60 9.47 11.79
C LEU A 85 6.81 8.76 11.16
N VAL A 86 7.17 7.56 11.64
CA VAL A 86 8.25 6.76 11.02
C VAL A 86 7.88 6.33 9.60
N SER A 87 6.63 5.97 9.37
CA SER A 87 6.10 5.58 8.04
C SER A 87 6.09 6.76 7.05
N HIS A 88 5.95 7.99 7.53
CA HIS A 88 6.13 9.21 6.76
C HIS A 88 7.60 9.61 6.54
N GLY A 89 8.56 8.90 7.14
CA GLY A 89 9.97 9.29 7.12
C GLY A 89 10.34 10.46 8.03
N ARG A 90 9.47 10.76 9.00
CA ARG A 90 9.65 11.83 9.98
C ARG A 90 10.28 11.28 11.26
N ALA A 91 11.44 10.64 11.13
CA ALA A 91 12.13 9.99 12.25
C ALA A 91 12.49 10.98 13.38
N ASP A 92 12.87 12.21 13.04
CA ASP A 92 13.16 13.27 14.01
C ASP A 92 11.91 13.65 14.81
N ASP A 93 10.75 13.79 14.16
CA ASP A 93 9.49 14.09 14.84
C ASP A 93 9.00 12.91 15.69
N ALA A 94 9.20 11.68 15.22
CA ALA A 94 8.92 10.46 15.98
C ALA A 94 9.76 10.41 17.27
N ALA A 95 11.04 10.78 17.20
CA ALA A 95 11.92 10.88 18.37
C ALA A 95 11.44 11.97 19.34
N VAL A 96 11.05 13.14 18.85
CA VAL A 96 10.47 14.21 19.69
C VAL A 96 9.19 13.75 20.40
N LEU A 97 8.31 13.02 19.70
CA LEU A 97 7.10 12.44 20.30
C LEU A 97 7.45 11.38 21.36
N ALA A 98 8.42 10.52 21.11
CA ALA A 98 8.87 9.49 22.05
C ALA A 98 9.52 10.06 23.32
N ASP A 99 10.12 11.25 23.23
CA ASP A 99 10.77 11.97 24.32
C ASP A 99 9.86 12.97 25.04
N ALA A 100 8.59 13.08 24.63
CA ALA A 100 7.62 14.03 25.20
C ALA A 100 7.17 13.72 26.65
N GLY A 101 7.80 12.74 27.30
CA GLY A 101 7.58 12.40 28.72
C GLY A 101 6.53 11.32 28.98
N TYR A 102 6.03 10.65 27.93
CA TYR A 102 5.13 9.50 28.04
C TYR A 102 5.90 8.19 27.85
N ARG A 103 5.49 7.14 28.56
CA ARG A 103 6.01 5.79 28.32
C ARG A 103 5.25 5.17 27.16
N LEU A 104 5.95 4.88 26.08
CA LEU A 104 5.41 4.12 24.97
C LEU A 104 5.57 2.62 25.28
N PRO A 105 4.51 1.79 25.21
CA PRO A 105 4.61 0.33 25.37
C PRO A 105 5.47 -0.30 24.27
N TRP A 106 5.59 0.34 23.12
CA TRP A 106 6.48 -0.08 22.04
C TRP A 106 6.89 1.12 21.19
N ARG A 107 8.04 1.02 20.53
CA ARG A 107 8.58 2.07 19.67
C ARG A 107 8.92 1.49 18.31
N THR A 108 8.51 2.16 17.24
CA THR A 108 8.84 1.73 15.88
C THR A 108 10.34 1.89 15.65
N VAL A 109 11.01 0.82 15.23
CA VAL A 109 12.44 0.83 14.89
C VAL A 109 12.59 1.26 13.44
N TRP A 110 11.84 0.63 12.55
CA TRP A 110 11.75 0.95 11.13
C TRP A 110 10.36 0.61 10.61
N SER A 111 9.98 1.22 9.49
CA SER A 111 8.68 0.97 8.84
C SER A 111 8.82 0.96 7.32
N ARG A 112 8.32 -0.12 6.71
CA ARG A 112 7.93 -0.24 5.30
C ARG A 112 6.42 -0.32 5.16
N TRP A 113 5.70 0.04 6.22
CA TRP A 113 4.25 0.16 6.27
C TRP A 113 3.86 1.53 5.69
N VAL A 114 3.05 1.55 4.64
CA VAL A 114 2.71 2.75 3.87
C VAL A 114 1.22 3.04 3.99
N PRO A 115 0.79 3.73 5.07
CA PRO A 115 -0.62 4.07 5.24
C PRO A 115 -1.09 5.06 4.15
N PRO A 116 -2.41 5.18 3.90
CA PRO A 116 -2.95 5.94 2.77
C PRO A 116 -2.39 7.36 2.62
N GLY A 117 -2.27 8.11 3.73
CA GLY A 117 -1.74 9.47 3.76
C GLY A 117 -0.26 9.56 3.43
N ALA A 118 0.51 8.48 3.56
CA ALA A 118 1.93 8.43 3.23
C ALA A 118 2.22 8.01 1.76
N ARG A 119 1.25 7.46 1.03
CA ARG A 119 1.47 6.84 -0.30
C ARG A 119 2.02 7.78 -1.36
N ALA A 120 1.65 9.06 -1.30
CA ALA A 120 2.19 10.07 -2.22
C ALA A 120 3.69 10.31 -1.99
N ALA A 121 4.14 10.25 -0.73
CA ALA A 121 5.52 10.49 -0.32
C ALA A 121 6.40 9.21 -0.36
N ARG A 122 5.80 8.03 -0.16
CA ARG A 122 6.48 6.73 -0.15
C ARG A 122 5.88 5.77 -1.19
N PRO A 123 6.38 5.87 -2.42
CA PRO A 123 5.80 5.19 -3.58
C PRO A 123 6.31 3.73 -3.76
N THR A 124 7.44 3.39 -3.13
CA THR A 124 8.05 2.06 -3.19
C THR A 124 7.76 1.28 -1.91
N GLY A 125 6.99 0.20 -2.03
CA GLY A 125 6.61 -0.69 -0.91
C GLY A 125 5.14 -0.53 -0.49
N GLY A 126 4.69 -1.41 0.40
CA GLY A 126 3.38 -1.31 1.05
C GLY A 126 2.25 -2.11 0.40
N GLY A 127 2.58 -3.22 -0.28
CA GLY A 127 1.58 -4.23 -0.61
C GLY A 127 1.16 -5.01 0.64
N ARG A 128 0.10 -5.82 0.51
CA ARG A 128 -0.33 -6.72 1.59
C ARG A 128 0.73 -7.79 1.81
N VAL A 129 1.22 -7.95 3.03
CA VAL A 129 2.12 -9.06 3.38
C VAL A 129 1.26 -10.28 3.67
N VAL A 130 1.59 -11.40 3.01
CA VAL A 130 0.87 -12.69 3.12
C VAL A 130 1.69 -13.76 3.84
N ALA A 131 2.98 -13.52 4.04
CA ALA A 131 3.81 -14.32 4.93
C ALA A 131 5.00 -13.50 5.43
N LEU A 132 5.42 -13.82 6.65
CA LEU A 132 6.52 -13.17 7.35
C LEU A 132 7.27 -14.24 8.15
N ARG A 133 8.60 -14.28 8.00
CA ARG A 133 9.49 -15.07 8.87
C ARG A 133 10.73 -14.26 9.23
N VAL A 134 11.33 -14.58 10.37
CA VAL A 134 12.64 -14.05 10.75
C VAL A 134 13.60 -15.23 10.83
N VAL A 135 14.74 -15.12 10.17
CA VAL A 135 15.73 -16.20 10.03
C VAL A 135 17.12 -15.71 10.38
N GLU A 136 18.00 -16.63 10.79
CA GLU A 136 19.42 -16.37 10.95
C GLU A 136 20.14 -16.59 9.60
N HIS A 137 20.72 -15.53 9.05
CA HIS A 137 21.47 -15.56 7.80
C HIS A 137 22.80 -14.83 7.97
N GLU A 138 23.92 -15.49 7.65
CA GLU A 138 25.28 -14.93 7.82
C GLU A 138 25.55 -14.34 9.22
N ASP A 139 25.10 -15.05 10.27
CA ASP A 139 25.19 -14.64 11.69
C ASP A 139 24.42 -13.34 12.03
N ALA A 140 23.43 -12.96 11.21
CA ALA A 140 22.57 -11.81 11.41
C ALA A 140 21.07 -12.17 11.27
N PRO A 141 20.19 -11.57 12.08
CA PRO A 141 18.75 -11.77 11.94
C PRO A 141 18.20 -11.00 10.72
N VAL A 142 17.54 -11.73 9.83
CA VAL A 142 16.97 -11.21 8.59
C VAL A 142 15.47 -11.52 8.55
N VAL A 143 14.66 -10.55 8.11
CA VAL A 143 13.23 -10.72 7.89
C VAL A 143 13.00 -11.08 6.42
N SER A 144 12.40 -12.24 6.18
CA SER A 144 11.88 -12.63 4.87
C SER A 144 10.41 -12.20 4.79
N VAL A 145 10.05 -11.50 3.73
CA VAL A 145 8.70 -10.97 3.55
C VAL A 145 8.15 -11.46 2.21
N HIS A 146 6.94 -12.00 2.24
CA HIS A 146 6.17 -12.30 1.03
C HIS A 146 5.07 -11.24 0.90
N GLU A 147 5.22 -10.34 -0.07
CA GLU A 147 4.21 -9.33 -0.42
C GLU A 147 3.31 -9.90 -1.54
N GLN A 148 2.00 -9.89 -1.31
CA GLN A 148 1.00 -10.44 -2.22
C GLN A 148 1.19 -9.89 -3.64
N TYR A 149 1.23 -10.82 -4.60
CA TYR A 149 1.14 -10.48 -6.00
C TYR A 149 -0.32 -10.58 -6.44
N VAL A 150 -1.02 -9.45 -6.57
CA VAL A 150 -2.43 -9.45 -6.97
C VAL A 150 -2.56 -9.52 -8.50
N LEU A 151 -2.93 -10.68 -9.05
CA LEU A 151 -3.51 -10.77 -10.39
C LEU A 151 -4.95 -10.23 -10.33
N ALA A 152 -5.25 -9.10 -10.96
CA ALA A 152 -6.63 -8.61 -11.02
C ALA A 152 -7.42 -9.36 -12.07
N ARG A 153 -8.09 -10.41 -11.62
CA ARG A 153 -9.43 -10.80 -12.05
C ARG A 153 -9.93 -11.84 -11.05
N LEU A 154 -10.41 -11.34 -9.91
CA LEU A 154 -10.99 -12.15 -8.83
C LEU A 154 -12.16 -13.03 -9.33
N ASP A 155 -12.80 -12.65 -10.45
CA ASP A 155 -13.96 -13.37 -10.98
C ASP A 155 -13.61 -14.51 -11.97
N ARG A 156 -12.34 -14.67 -12.34
CA ARG A 156 -11.90 -15.71 -13.30
C ARG A 156 -10.84 -16.67 -12.77
N MET A 157 -10.27 -16.40 -11.59
CA MET A 157 -9.30 -17.29 -10.99
C MET A 157 -10.01 -18.40 -10.23
N GLU A 158 -9.57 -19.64 -10.45
CA GLU A 158 -9.87 -20.69 -9.48
C GLU A 158 -9.08 -20.37 -8.19
N PRO A 159 -9.57 -20.74 -6.99
CA PRO A 159 -8.92 -20.42 -5.71
C PRO A 159 -7.44 -20.80 -5.60
N ASP A 160 -6.98 -21.68 -6.48
CA ASP A 160 -5.61 -22.18 -6.51
C ASP A 160 -4.66 -21.27 -7.33
N ASP A 161 -5.15 -20.29 -8.11
CA ASP A 161 -4.31 -19.34 -8.90
C ASP A 161 -3.73 -18.18 -8.05
N GLU A 162 -4.02 -18.15 -6.73
CA GLU A 162 -3.76 -17.04 -5.79
C GLU A 162 -2.32 -16.94 -5.26
N ASP A 163 -1.43 -17.88 -5.61
CA ASP A 163 -0.20 -18.14 -4.84
C ASP A 163 1.05 -17.37 -5.29
N GLY A 164 0.92 -16.35 -6.14
CA GLY A 164 2.03 -15.48 -6.52
C GLY A 164 2.41 -14.51 -5.39
N TYR A 165 3.70 -14.25 -5.19
CA TYR A 165 4.16 -13.20 -4.27
C TYR A 165 5.52 -12.62 -4.68
N TYR A 166 5.78 -11.38 -4.28
CA TYR A 166 7.13 -10.84 -4.25
C TYR A 166 7.82 -11.24 -2.95
N GLU A 167 8.90 -12.00 -3.05
CA GLU A 167 9.80 -12.28 -1.94
C GLU A 167 10.88 -11.21 -1.86
N TYR A 168 11.14 -10.69 -0.66
CA TYR A 168 12.31 -9.85 -0.39
C TYR A 168 12.80 -10.04 1.04
N ALA A 169 14.07 -9.71 1.28
CA ALA A 169 14.71 -9.81 2.57
C ALA A 169 15.12 -8.42 3.09
N VAL A 170 14.86 -8.15 4.37
CA VAL A 170 15.29 -6.92 5.05
C VAL A 170 16.03 -7.22 6.34
N ASP A 171 16.97 -6.36 6.70
CA ASP A 171 17.68 -6.40 7.98
C ASP A 171 16.69 -6.18 9.14
N LEU A 172 16.74 -7.02 10.19
CA LEU A 172 15.83 -6.88 11.33
C LEU A 172 16.08 -5.60 12.13
N ALA A 173 17.31 -5.10 12.19
CA ALA A 173 17.69 -3.97 13.04
C ALA A 173 17.31 -2.62 12.44
N ASP A 174 17.39 -2.46 11.12
CA ASP A 174 17.13 -1.17 10.46
C ASP A 174 16.16 -1.19 9.26
N GLY A 175 15.72 -2.38 8.83
CA GLY A 175 14.78 -2.54 7.73
C GLY A 175 15.38 -2.27 6.34
N ALA A 176 16.71 -2.20 6.23
CA ALA A 176 17.40 -2.08 4.95
C ALA A 176 17.15 -3.32 4.09
N VAL A 177 16.87 -3.11 2.80
CA VAL A 177 16.69 -4.21 1.85
C VAL A 177 18.03 -4.89 1.60
N LEU A 178 18.11 -6.18 1.91
CA LEU A 178 19.30 -7.01 1.72
C LEU A 178 19.24 -7.74 0.37
N ALA A 179 18.06 -8.19 -0.04
CA ALA A 179 17.84 -8.91 -1.29
C ALA A 179 16.38 -8.81 -1.77
N GLY A 180 16.15 -9.09 -3.06
CA GLY A 180 14.85 -8.93 -3.72
C GLY A 180 14.53 -7.48 -4.12
N PRO A 181 13.28 -7.17 -4.53
CA PRO A 181 12.16 -8.11 -4.65
C PRO A 181 12.31 -9.07 -5.83
N GLN A 182 11.97 -10.34 -5.61
CA GLN A 182 11.89 -11.37 -6.63
C GLN A 182 10.47 -11.92 -6.68
N LEU A 183 9.95 -12.15 -7.87
CA LEU A 183 8.60 -12.64 -8.06
C LEU A 183 8.58 -14.17 -8.09
N PHE A 184 7.85 -14.77 -7.16
CA PHE A 184 7.46 -16.18 -7.19
C PHE A 184 6.14 -16.36 -7.93
N ARG A 185 6.07 -17.32 -8.85
CA ARG A 185 4.84 -17.76 -9.53
C ARG A 185 4.82 -19.29 -9.60
N PRO A 186 3.87 -19.96 -8.94
CA PRO A 186 3.85 -21.41 -8.93
C PRO A 186 3.47 -22.04 -10.28
N PHE A 187 2.66 -21.38 -11.12
CA PHE A 187 2.07 -21.99 -12.33
C PHE A 187 2.78 -21.70 -13.65
N GLU A 188 3.80 -20.83 -13.67
CA GLU A 188 4.61 -20.60 -14.89
C GLU A 188 5.90 -21.45 -14.90
N ALA A 189 6.14 -22.27 -13.87
CA ALA A 189 7.37 -23.04 -13.71
C ALA A 189 7.63 -24.07 -14.84
N ASP A 190 6.59 -24.52 -15.56
CA ASP A 190 6.75 -25.46 -16.68
C ASP A 190 7.25 -24.78 -17.97
N ASP A 191 7.15 -23.46 -18.11
CA ASP A 191 7.54 -22.69 -19.31
C ASP A 191 8.58 -21.57 -19.04
N LEU A 192 8.97 -21.31 -17.78
CA LEU A 192 10.06 -20.40 -17.46
C LEU A 192 11.43 -21.06 -17.76
N PRO A 193 12.39 -20.32 -18.36
CA PRO A 193 13.66 -20.90 -18.79
C PRO A 193 14.57 -21.37 -17.63
N ASP A 194 14.33 -20.92 -16.40
CA ASP A 194 15.12 -21.26 -15.21
C ASP A 194 14.21 -21.53 -13.99
N PRO A 195 14.55 -22.50 -13.11
CA PRO A 195 13.80 -22.77 -11.88
C PRO A 195 13.87 -21.57 -10.92
N TYR A 196 12.78 -21.31 -10.19
CA TYR A 196 12.76 -20.29 -9.15
C TYR A 196 13.82 -20.58 -8.07
N GLU A 197 14.70 -19.61 -7.82
CA GLU A 197 15.64 -19.63 -6.70
C GLU A 197 15.14 -18.67 -5.61
N PRO A 198 14.75 -19.15 -4.42
CA PRO A 198 14.31 -18.29 -3.33
C PRO A 198 15.33 -17.21 -2.96
N VAL A 199 14.85 -16.04 -2.53
CA VAL A 199 15.70 -14.91 -2.13
C VAL A 199 16.61 -15.30 -0.95
N LEU A 200 16.07 -16.11 -0.03
CA LEU A 200 16.81 -16.73 1.06
C LEU A 200 16.62 -18.25 1.02
N PRO A 201 17.65 -19.05 1.37
CA PRO A 201 17.49 -20.50 1.49
C PRO A 201 16.34 -20.86 2.44
N GLU A 202 15.53 -21.85 2.05
CA GLU A 202 14.36 -22.26 2.82
C GLU A 202 14.69 -22.92 4.15
N ASP A 203 15.90 -23.49 4.28
CA ASP A 203 16.36 -24.27 5.43
C ASP A 203 17.12 -23.45 6.49
N LEU A 204 17.07 -22.12 6.40
CA LEU A 204 17.68 -21.26 7.41
C LEU A 204 16.98 -21.41 8.78
N PRO A 205 17.73 -21.32 9.90
CA PRO A 205 17.14 -21.38 11.23
C PRO A 205 16.18 -20.20 11.47
N GLU A 206 14.94 -20.49 11.86
CA GLU A 206 13.96 -19.46 12.23
C GLU A 206 14.23 -18.90 13.63
N LEU A 207 14.10 -17.60 13.76
CA LEU A 207 14.20 -16.84 15.00
C LEU A 207 12.80 -16.41 15.42
N GLY A 208 12.18 -17.17 16.32
CA GLY A 208 10.81 -16.95 16.75
C GLY A 208 9.77 -17.65 15.86
N GLU A 209 8.53 -17.66 16.33
CA GLU A 209 7.41 -18.29 15.63
C GLU A 209 6.51 -17.21 15.02
N ALA A 210 6.06 -17.45 13.79
CA ALA A 210 5.10 -16.59 13.11
C ALA A 210 3.70 -16.84 13.66
N VAL A 211 3.02 -15.77 14.02
CA VAL A 211 1.67 -15.80 14.59
C VAL A 211 0.72 -15.01 13.71
N LEU A 212 -0.53 -15.45 13.66
CA LEU A 212 -1.57 -14.83 12.86
C LEU A 212 -2.50 -13.99 13.73
N ASN A 213 -3.00 -12.91 13.16
CA ASN A 213 -4.04 -12.07 13.73
C ASN A 213 -5.36 -12.37 13.02
N GLY A 214 -6.41 -12.61 13.79
CA GLY A 214 -7.76 -12.77 13.27
C GLY A 214 -8.74 -11.75 13.88
N PRO A 215 -10.04 -11.93 13.62
CA PRO A 215 -11.10 -11.09 14.18
C PRO A 215 -11.11 -11.03 15.72
N ASP A 216 -10.62 -12.09 16.38
CA ASP A 216 -10.55 -12.21 17.84
C ASP A 216 -9.19 -11.72 18.40
N GLY A 217 -8.31 -11.20 17.55
CA GLY A 217 -6.95 -10.82 17.88
C GLY A 217 -5.94 -11.92 17.51
N TRP A 218 -4.76 -11.83 18.13
CA TRP A 218 -3.69 -12.79 17.93
C TRP A 218 -4.05 -14.19 18.43
N ASP A 219 -3.58 -15.23 17.74
CA ASP A 219 -3.70 -16.62 18.20
C ASP A 219 -3.06 -16.83 19.59
N ASP A 220 -3.60 -17.76 20.40
CA ASP A 220 -3.37 -17.93 21.87
C ASP A 220 -1.91 -18.03 22.37
N GLU A 221 -0.90 -18.10 21.49
CA GLU A 221 0.53 -18.23 21.82
C GLU A 221 1.27 -16.88 21.96
N THR A 222 0.59 -15.74 21.86
CA THR A 222 1.19 -14.41 21.71
C THR A 222 1.39 -13.60 23.00
N ALA A 223 1.98 -14.18 24.03
CA ALA A 223 2.26 -13.42 25.25
C ALA A 223 3.18 -12.20 24.95
N GLY A 224 2.63 -11.00 25.09
CA GLY A 224 3.38 -9.74 25.05
C GLY A 224 3.54 -9.07 23.69
N LEU A 225 2.81 -9.49 22.66
CA LEU A 225 2.65 -8.67 21.44
C LEU A 225 1.66 -7.52 21.69
N PRO A 226 1.90 -6.32 21.13
CA PRO A 226 0.93 -5.25 21.03
C PRO A 226 -0.36 -5.71 20.36
N ALA A 227 -1.51 -5.20 20.82
CA ALA A 227 -2.75 -5.32 20.06
C ALA A 227 -2.56 -4.71 18.66
N ALA A 228 -3.06 -5.39 17.63
CA ALA A 228 -2.99 -4.95 16.24
C ALA A 228 -4.37 -5.08 15.57
N PRO A 229 -4.78 -4.14 14.70
CA PRO A 229 -6.03 -4.27 13.95
C PRO A 229 -5.94 -5.45 12.99
N GLU A 230 -7.07 -5.98 12.52
CA GLU A 230 -7.13 -7.14 11.60
C GLU A 230 -6.26 -6.95 10.33
N GLN A 231 -6.11 -5.70 9.89
CA GLN A 231 -5.21 -5.30 8.80
C GLN A 231 -3.74 -5.70 9.03
N VAL A 232 -3.31 -5.92 10.27
CA VAL A 232 -1.99 -6.45 10.63
C VAL A 232 -2.16 -7.94 10.88
N GLU A 233 -1.83 -8.75 9.88
CA GLU A 233 -2.21 -10.17 9.79
C GLU A 233 -1.15 -11.11 10.38
N HIS A 234 0.11 -10.70 10.38
CA HIS A 234 1.26 -11.51 10.76
C HIS A 234 2.11 -10.78 11.79
N ALA A 235 2.69 -11.53 12.73
CA ALA A 235 3.79 -11.07 13.54
C ALA A 235 4.83 -12.16 13.79
N VAL A 236 6.08 -11.75 14.02
CA VAL A 236 7.15 -12.62 14.53
C VAL A 236 7.86 -11.87 15.65
N ARG A 237 8.02 -12.51 16.80
CA ARG A 237 8.73 -11.93 17.95
C ARG A 237 10.13 -12.53 18.09
N VAL A 238 11.13 -11.66 18.17
CA VAL A 238 12.53 -12.00 18.48
C VAL A 238 12.99 -11.18 19.67
N ASP A 239 13.02 -11.80 20.86
CA ASP A 239 13.34 -11.16 22.14
C ASP A 239 12.46 -9.94 22.45
N ARG A 240 13.04 -8.74 22.31
CA ARG A 240 12.40 -7.43 22.52
C ARG A 240 11.93 -6.80 21.20
N LEU A 241 12.30 -7.35 20.06
CA LEU A 241 11.82 -6.90 18.77
C LEU A 241 10.60 -7.73 18.36
N ALA A 242 9.65 -7.08 17.71
CA ALA A 242 8.57 -7.75 17.01
C ALA A 242 8.44 -7.12 15.62
N VAL A 243 8.32 -7.98 14.62
CA VAL A 243 8.05 -7.58 13.24
C VAL A 243 6.60 -7.89 12.95
N PHE A 244 5.91 -6.95 12.34
CA PHE A 244 4.52 -7.05 11.94
C PHE A 244 4.42 -6.96 10.42
N GLY A 245 3.50 -7.71 9.84
CA GLY A 245 3.17 -7.68 8.43
C GLY A 245 1.66 -7.75 8.24
N GLY A 246 1.15 -7.08 7.22
CA GLY A 246 -0.22 -7.26 6.77
C GLY A 246 -0.52 -6.26 5.67
N GLY A 247 -1.74 -5.76 5.67
CA GLY A 247 -2.14 -4.64 4.84
C GLY A 247 -1.25 -3.41 5.04
N TRP A 248 -0.85 -2.82 3.90
CA TRP A 248 0.09 -1.70 3.78
C TRP A 248 1.56 -2.02 4.03
N GLY A 249 1.97 -3.28 4.22
CA GLY A 249 3.38 -3.68 4.27
C GLY A 249 3.80 -4.22 5.63
N CYS A 250 5.07 -4.00 6.00
CA CYS A 250 5.66 -4.51 7.25
C CYS A 250 6.42 -3.43 8.04
N TYR A 251 6.53 -3.63 9.35
CA TYR A 251 7.27 -2.75 10.24
C TYR A 251 7.82 -3.51 11.44
N ALA A 252 8.87 -3.00 12.08
CA ALA A 252 9.39 -3.55 13.33
C ALA A 252 9.26 -2.57 14.49
N VAL A 253 9.02 -3.12 15.67
CA VAL A 253 8.93 -2.35 16.91
C VAL A 253 9.80 -2.97 18.00
N GLU A 254 10.29 -2.13 18.89
CA GLU A 254 10.90 -2.52 20.15
C GLU A 254 9.86 -2.50 21.27
N LEU A 255 9.67 -3.66 21.91
CA LEU A 255 8.77 -3.89 23.02
C LEU A 255 9.38 -3.41 24.34
N HIS A 256 8.61 -2.58 25.04
CA HIS A 256 8.95 -2.07 26.35
C HIS A 256 8.01 -2.71 27.36
N THR A 257 8.42 -3.86 27.92
CA THR A 257 7.64 -4.59 28.95
C THR A 257 7.17 -3.65 30.06
N GLY A 258 5.87 -3.67 30.35
CA GLY A 258 5.32 -3.06 31.56
C GLY A 258 5.71 -3.91 32.77
N GLY A 259 6.61 -3.39 33.62
CA GLY A 259 6.92 -3.96 34.94
C GLY A 259 8.00 -5.05 34.95
N ASP A 260 9.04 -4.83 35.76
CA ASP A 260 9.94 -5.88 36.22
C ASP A 260 9.14 -6.90 37.07
N PRO A 261 9.35 -8.22 36.92
CA PRO A 261 8.85 -9.20 37.89
C PRO A 261 9.61 -9.16 39.23
N ASP A 262 10.68 -8.37 39.35
CA ASP A 262 11.74 -8.58 40.34
C ASP A 262 11.74 -7.58 41.52
N GLU A 263 10.60 -6.97 41.86
CA GLU A 263 10.43 -6.19 43.10
C GLU A 263 9.53 -6.87 44.15
N SER A 264 9.55 -8.20 44.20
CA SER A 264 8.88 -8.96 45.28
C SER A 264 9.81 -9.94 46.01
N GLU A 265 11.05 -9.54 46.29
CA GLU A 265 11.81 -10.18 47.38
C GLU A 265 11.41 -9.56 48.74
N GLY A 266 10.55 -10.27 49.48
CA GLY A 266 10.47 -10.13 50.93
C GLY A 266 9.08 -10.26 51.54
N GLY A 267 8.60 -11.50 51.71
CA GLY A 267 7.44 -11.78 52.57
C GLY A 267 7.02 -13.24 52.56
N ASP A 268 7.54 -14.00 53.52
CA ASP A 268 7.32 -15.43 53.76
C ASP A 268 5.85 -15.86 53.86
N GLU A 269 5.62 -17.07 53.32
CA GLU A 269 4.85 -18.22 53.83
C GLU A 269 3.43 -18.03 54.41
N ASP A 270 2.56 -18.97 53.98
CA ASP A 270 1.21 -19.28 54.46
C ASP A 270 0.05 -18.45 53.91
N ARG A 271 -0.53 -18.90 52.79
CA ARG A 271 -1.99 -18.88 52.61
C ARG A 271 -2.51 -19.92 51.64
N ASP A 272 -3.34 -20.76 52.24
CA ASP A 272 -4.25 -21.79 51.74
C ASP A 272 -4.85 -21.61 50.34
N GLU A 273 -5.13 -22.79 49.77
CA GLU A 273 -5.98 -23.08 48.62
C GLU A 273 -7.31 -22.28 48.58
N ASP A 274 -7.86 -22.19 47.38
CA ASP A 274 -9.16 -21.60 47.00
C ASP A 274 -9.16 -20.10 46.66
N THR A 275 -8.68 -19.76 45.47
CA THR A 275 -9.38 -18.79 44.60
C THR A 275 -9.04 -19.04 43.13
N ASP A 276 -10.02 -19.56 42.38
CA ASP A 276 -10.09 -19.41 40.92
C ASP A 276 -10.14 -17.91 40.62
N GLY A 277 -8.99 -17.35 40.24
CA GLY A 277 -8.83 -15.95 39.89
C GLY A 277 -7.97 -15.85 38.64
N ASP A 278 -8.64 -15.60 37.51
CA ASP A 278 -8.04 -15.02 36.31
C ASP A 278 -7.15 -13.84 36.72
N GLY A 279 -5.85 -14.02 36.59
CA GLY A 279 -4.84 -13.06 37.00
C GLY A 279 -3.72 -13.01 35.97
N ASN A 280 -4.07 -12.87 34.69
CA ASN A 280 -3.15 -12.44 33.65
C ASN A 280 -3.38 -10.95 33.32
N GLU A 281 -3.36 -10.10 34.35
CA GLU A 281 -3.39 -8.63 34.18
C GLU A 281 -1.97 -8.15 33.86
N GLY A 282 -1.54 -8.28 32.60
CA GLY A 282 -0.22 -7.79 32.19
C GLY A 282 0.04 -7.77 30.69
N ALA A 283 -0.70 -8.53 29.89
CA ALA A 283 -0.63 -8.47 28.43
C ALA A 283 -1.85 -7.75 27.86
N ALA A 284 -1.62 -6.84 26.93
CA ALA A 284 -2.65 -6.14 26.18
C ALA A 284 -3.39 -7.11 25.23
N THR A 285 -4.32 -7.91 25.75
CA THR A 285 -5.07 -8.93 24.97
C THR A 285 -6.54 -8.57 24.76
N GLY A 286 -6.88 -7.28 24.76
CA GLY A 286 -8.22 -6.84 24.38
C GLY A 286 -8.24 -6.43 22.91
N PRO A 287 -9.17 -6.95 22.08
CA PRO A 287 -9.21 -6.62 20.66
C PRO A 287 -9.42 -5.12 20.46
N PHE A 288 -8.96 -4.62 19.31
CA PHE A 288 -9.46 -3.35 18.83
C PHE A 288 -10.98 -3.41 18.65
N VAL A 289 -11.64 -2.27 18.79
CA VAL A 289 -13.09 -2.21 18.59
C VAL A 289 -13.36 -2.51 17.13
N ASP A 290 -14.40 -3.31 16.85
CA ASP A 290 -14.90 -3.55 15.50
C ASP A 290 -14.85 -2.28 14.62
N GLY A 291 -14.08 -2.36 13.54
CA GLY A 291 -13.87 -1.30 12.55
C GLY A 291 -15.11 -0.99 11.71
N SER A 292 -16.18 -1.77 11.84
CA SER A 292 -17.49 -1.50 11.23
C SER A 292 -18.18 -0.25 11.80
N ALA A 293 -17.78 0.19 12.99
CA ALA A 293 -18.29 1.42 13.58
C ALA A 293 -17.83 2.65 12.76
N PRO A 294 -18.74 3.53 12.32
CA PRO A 294 -18.39 4.65 11.45
C PRO A 294 -17.35 5.55 12.10
N ALA A 295 -16.32 5.91 11.32
CA ALA A 295 -15.30 6.84 11.78
C ALA A 295 -15.89 8.21 12.14
N VAL A 296 -15.23 8.89 13.07
CA VAL A 296 -15.64 10.23 13.51
C VAL A 296 -15.46 11.28 12.41
N THR A 297 -14.51 11.05 11.51
CA THR A 297 -14.19 11.91 10.36
C THR A 297 -14.51 11.20 9.05
N ALA A 298 -14.49 11.95 7.96
CA ALA A 298 -14.54 11.43 6.59
C ALA A 298 -13.29 11.86 5.82
N LEU A 299 -12.96 11.21 4.72
CA LEU A 299 -11.94 11.68 3.77
C LEU A 299 -12.53 12.76 2.86
N ALA A 300 -11.83 13.89 2.69
CA ALA A 300 -12.26 14.89 1.72
C ALA A 300 -12.03 14.39 0.30
N PRO A 301 -12.91 14.76 -0.64
CA PRO A 301 -12.59 14.67 -2.06
C PRO A 301 -11.38 15.56 -2.37
N ALA A 302 -10.19 14.97 -2.44
CA ALA A 302 -9.03 15.54 -3.10
C ALA A 302 -9.28 15.79 -4.60
N GLY A 303 -8.70 16.89 -5.10
CA GLY A 303 -8.69 17.19 -6.54
C GLY A 303 -7.63 16.38 -7.27
N LEU A 304 -7.77 16.28 -8.60
CA LEU A 304 -6.80 15.59 -9.45
C LEU A 304 -5.39 16.16 -9.21
N PRO A 305 -4.38 15.32 -8.88
CA PRO A 305 -3.01 15.79 -8.68
C PRO A 305 -2.51 16.60 -9.88
N PRO A 306 -1.87 17.77 -9.67
CA PRO A 306 -1.43 18.63 -10.76
C PRO A 306 -0.44 17.91 -11.69
N GLU A 307 0.45 17.08 -11.15
CA GLU A 307 1.42 16.28 -11.90
C GLU A 307 0.75 15.25 -12.80
N ALA A 308 -0.44 14.75 -12.44
CA ALA A 308 -1.17 13.83 -13.32
C ALA A 308 -1.64 14.52 -14.61
N ARG A 309 -1.82 15.85 -14.60
CA ARG A 309 -2.21 16.61 -15.80
C ARG A 309 -1.06 16.79 -16.79
N GLU A 310 0.17 16.79 -16.31
CA GLU A 310 1.39 16.95 -17.09
C GLU A 310 2.46 16.01 -16.50
N PRO A 311 2.35 14.68 -16.70
CA PRO A 311 3.23 13.72 -16.07
C PRO A 311 4.68 13.88 -16.58
N ASP A 312 5.59 14.06 -15.64
CA ASP A 312 7.02 14.10 -15.91
C ASP A 312 7.73 12.80 -15.50
N ARG A 313 9.02 12.70 -15.86
CA ARG A 313 9.84 11.52 -15.57
C ARG A 313 9.97 11.30 -14.06
N GLU A 314 10.11 12.37 -13.29
CA GLU A 314 10.33 12.28 -11.85
C GLU A 314 9.09 11.71 -11.14
N TRP A 315 7.90 12.17 -11.50
CA TRP A 315 6.63 11.75 -10.93
C TRP A 315 6.30 10.28 -11.22
N LEU A 316 6.61 9.81 -12.44
CA LEU A 316 6.48 8.39 -12.80
C LEU A 316 7.57 7.55 -12.14
N ALA A 317 8.82 8.00 -12.17
CA ALA A 317 9.97 7.27 -11.61
C ALA A 317 9.88 7.14 -10.09
N ARG A 318 9.23 8.11 -9.42
CA ARG A 318 8.91 8.02 -7.99
C ARG A 318 8.23 6.68 -7.70
N TYR A 319 7.28 6.23 -8.52
CA TYR A 319 6.56 4.97 -8.29
C TYR A 319 7.12 3.76 -8.99
N TYR A 320 7.38 3.84 -10.28
CA TYR A 320 7.84 2.68 -11.03
C TYR A 320 9.34 2.41 -10.81
N GLY A 321 10.08 3.40 -10.31
CA GLY A 321 11.54 3.40 -10.37
C GLY A 321 12.04 3.97 -11.69
N ALA A 322 13.18 4.66 -11.65
CA ALA A 322 13.74 5.30 -12.86
C ALA A 322 14.14 4.29 -13.94
N ASP A 323 14.58 3.10 -13.53
CA ASP A 323 15.03 2.02 -14.42
C ASP A 323 13.87 1.27 -15.09
N ALA A 324 12.66 1.38 -14.53
CA ALA A 324 11.45 0.78 -15.08
C ALA A 324 10.76 1.67 -16.12
N LEU A 325 11.27 2.88 -16.36
CA LEU A 325 10.72 3.79 -17.38
C LEU A 325 11.45 3.61 -18.70
N TRP A 326 10.83 2.88 -19.61
CA TRP A 326 11.34 2.70 -20.96
C TRP A 326 11.35 4.02 -21.72
N THR A 327 12.51 4.32 -22.30
CA THR A 327 12.72 5.47 -23.19
C THR A 327 13.38 5.00 -24.48
N SER A 328 13.18 5.73 -25.56
CA SER A 328 13.82 5.47 -26.85
C SER A 328 14.65 6.67 -27.28
N ASP A 329 15.74 6.42 -28.01
CA ASP A 329 16.41 7.50 -28.73
C ASP A 329 15.46 8.04 -29.82
N PRO A 330 15.34 9.37 -30.00
CA PRO A 330 14.52 9.94 -31.07
C PRO A 330 14.78 9.36 -32.47
N ALA A 331 15.99 8.85 -32.74
CA ALA A 331 16.38 8.20 -34.00
C ALA A 331 15.90 6.74 -34.12
N ASP A 332 15.64 6.07 -33.00
CA ASP A 332 15.18 4.67 -32.95
C ASP A 332 13.65 4.56 -32.96
N LEU A 333 12.94 5.68 -32.78
CA LEU A 333 11.48 5.71 -32.92
C LEU A 333 11.04 5.43 -34.38
N PRO A 334 10.03 4.56 -34.59
CA PRO A 334 9.53 4.25 -35.93
C PRO A 334 9.03 5.49 -36.68
N ALA A 335 9.34 5.57 -37.98
CA ALA A 335 8.94 6.72 -38.81
C ALA A 335 7.41 6.85 -39.01
N GLY A 336 6.66 5.76 -38.79
CA GLY A 336 5.20 5.78 -38.81
C GLY A 336 4.57 6.33 -37.52
N LEU A 337 5.33 6.47 -36.42
CA LEU A 337 4.89 7.15 -35.21
C LEU A 337 5.11 8.66 -35.41
N ARG A 338 4.09 9.33 -35.96
CA ARG A 338 4.12 10.75 -36.34
C ARG A 338 3.50 11.67 -35.30
N HIS A 339 2.76 11.10 -34.35
CA HIS A 339 2.17 11.86 -33.26
C HIS A 339 3.25 12.46 -32.35
N GLU A 340 3.60 13.73 -32.60
CA GLU A 340 4.72 14.41 -31.96
C GLU A 340 4.65 14.42 -30.41
N PRO A 341 3.47 14.63 -29.76
CA PRO A 341 3.38 14.49 -28.31
C PRO A 341 3.78 13.10 -27.80
N THR A 342 3.37 12.02 -28.47
CA THR A 342 3.77 10.66 -28.10
C THR A 342 5.28 10.47 -28.26
N ARG A 343 5.86 10.95 -29.37
CA ARG A 343 7.31 10.85 -29.60
C ARG A 343 8.09 11.56 -28.49
N ARG A 344 7.67 12.77 -28.13
CA ARG A 344 8.27 13.55 -27.04
C ARG A 344 8.17 12.80 -25.71
N PHE A 345 6.97 12.30 -25.39
CA PHE A 345 6.76 11.56 -24.14
C PHE A 345 7.67 10.33 -24.04
N LEU A 346 7.77 9.51 -25.10
CA LEU A 346 8.60 8.30 -25.11
C LEU A 346 10.12 8.57 -25.15
N THR A 347 10.55 9.80 -25.41
CA THR A 347 11.97 10.18 -25.48
C THR A 347 12.41 10.98 -24.25
N GLU A 348 11.56 11.88 -23.73
CA GLU A 348 11.90 12.77 -22.62
C GLU A 348 11.41 12.25 -21.26
N VAL A 349 10.25 11.60 -21.21
CA VAL A 349 9.61 11.13 -19.97
C VAL A 349 9.80 9.64 -19.79
N GLY A 350 9.38 8.87 -20.78
CA GLY A 350 9.36 7.40 -20.79
C GLY A 350 8.02 6.82 -20.37
N PHE A 351 7.77 5.58 -20.78
CA PHE A 351 6.57 4.82 -20.43
C PHE A 351 6.93 3.73 -19.42
N PRO A 352 6.11 3.46 -18.38
CA PRO A 352 6.36 2.35 -17.45
C PRO A 352 6.41 1.03 -18.22
N ALA A 353 7.54 0.34 -18.19
CA ALA A 353 7.72 -1.00 -18.77
C ALA A 353 7.73 -2.02 -17.63
N VAL A 354 6.56 -2.23 -17.06
CA VAL A 354 6.33 -3.03 -15.86
C VAL A 354 5.12 -3.93 -16.07
N ARG A 355 5.00 -4.97 -15.26
CA ARG A 355 3.70 -5.62 -15.11
C ARG A 355 2.73 -4.68 -14.40
N HIS A 356 1.47 -4.70 -14.83
CA HIS A 356 0.34 -4.04 -14.19
C HIS A 356 -0.61 -5.13 -13.68
N PRO A 357 -0.29 -5.78 -12.53
CA PRO A 357 -0.98 -6.97 -12.07
C PRO A 357 -2.47 -6.70 -11.83
N LEU A 358 -2.75 -5.51 -11.29
CA LEU A 358 -4.10 -5.05 -10.98
C LEU A 358 -4.96 -4.69 -12.21
N LEU A 359 -4.38 -4.69 -13.42
CA LEU A 359 -5.10 -4.45 -14.67
C LEU A 359 -4.94 -5.61 -15.67
N ASP A 360 -4.31 -6.71 -15.24
CA ASP A 360 -4.09 -7.93 -16.02
C ASP A 360 -3.37 -7.69 -17.37
N PHE A 361 -2.34 -6.83 -17.37
CA PHE A 361 -1.43 -6.70 -18.51
C PHE A 361 0.00 -6.36 -18.11
N SER A 362 0.95 -6.56 -19.03
CA SER A 362 2.36 -6.21 -18.89
C SER A 362 2.84 -5.34 -20.05
N SER A 363 3.55 -4.27 -19.72
CA SER A 363 4.31 -3.43 -20.66
C SER A 363 5.80 -3.77 -20.68
N GLU A 364 6.26 -4.83 -20.01
CA GLU A 364 7.67 -5.28 -19.99
C GLU A 364 8.18 -5.64 -21.39
N THR A 365 7.28 -6.00 -22.31
CA THR A 365 7.59 -6.19 -23.74
C THR A 365 8.31 -4.99 -24.36
N LEU A 366 8.09 -3.77 -23.85
CA LEU A 366 8.83 -2.58 -24.27
C LEU A 366 10.32 -2.64 -23.88
N ALA A 367 10.63 -3.12 -22.68
CA ALA A 367 12.02 -3.28 -22.24
C ALA A 367 12.75 -4.36 -23.04
N GLU A 368 12.04 -5.44 -23.40
CA GLU A 368 12.60 -6.57 -24.15
C GLU A 368 12.77 -6.28 -25.65
N LYS A 369 11.75 -5.69 -26.28
CA LYS A 369 11.60 -5.63 -27.74
C LYS A 369 11.44 -4.22 -28.28
N GLY A 370 11.19 -3.24 -27.41
CA GLY A 370 10.78 -1.90 -27.83
C GLY A 370 9.41 -1.89 -28.51
N LEU A 371 9.16 -0.86 -29.30
CA LEU A 371 7.90 -0.72 -30.06
C LEU A 371 7.83 -1.74 -31.20
N SER A 372 6.88 -2.66 -31.11
CA SER A 372 6.58 -3.58 -32.21
C SER A 372 5.52 -2.99 -33.12
N GLU A 373 5.86 -2.77 -34.39
CA GLU A 373 4.94 -2.20 -35.39
C GLU A 373 3.89 -3.22 -35.85
N LEU A 374 2.64 -2.78 -35.90
CA LEU A 374 1.48 -3.49 -36.41
C LEU A 374 0.82 -2.64 -37.51
N ARG A 375 0.19 -3.31 -38.48
CA ARG A 375 -0.66 -2.61 -39.46
C ARG A 375 -2.05 -2.46 -38.87
N THR A 376 -2.55 -1.24 -38.91
CA THR A 376 -3.89 -0.92 -38.44
C THR A 376 -4.96 -1.76 -39.15
N ALA A 377 -4.77 -2.03 -40.45
CA ALA A 377 -5.64 -2.88 -41.25
C ALA A 377 -5.65 -4.37 -40.85
N ASP A 378 -4.64 -4.84 -40.10
CA ASP A 378 -4.61 -6.21 -39.57
C ASP A 378 -5.41 -6.32 -38.26
N LEU A 379 -5.67 -5.20 -37.59
CA LEU A 379 -6.35 -5.13 -36.31
C LEU A 379 -7.87 -4.95 -36.45
N HIS A 380 -8.36 -4.39 -37.55
CA HIS A 380 -9.79 -4.13 -37.74
C HIS A 380 -10.20 -3.98 -39.21
N SER A 381 -11.51 -3.99 -39.44
CA SER A 381 -12.09 -3.73 -40.77
C SER A 381 -12.10 -2.23 -41.07
N PRO A 382 -11.60 -1.78 -42.24
CA PRO A 382 -11.51 -0.35 -42.58
C PRO A 382 -12.86 0.35 -42.77
N GLU A 383 -13.97 -0.37 -42.72
CA GLU A 383 -15.33 0.17 -42.87
C GLU A 383 -15.97 0.60 -41.54
N ASP A 384 -15.31 0.32 -40.42
CA ASP A 384 -15.86 0.57 -39.09
C ASP A 384 -15.60 2.02 -38.60
N PRO A 385 -16.66 2.77 -38.23
CA PRO A 385 -16.55 4.17 -37.84
C PRO A 385 -15.72 4.43 -36.57
N ASP A 386 -15.53 3.44 -35.69
CA ASP A 386 -14.75 3.61 -34.43
C ASP A 386 -13.24 3.75 -34.69
N PHE A 387 -12.82 3.42 -35.90
CA PHE A 387 -11.45 3.58 -36.40
C PHE A 387 -11.27 4.79 -37.31
N ALA A 388 -12.31 5.62 -37.46
CA ALA A 388 -12.19 6.87 -38.20
C ALA A 388 -11.12 7.78 -37.55
N GLY A 389 -10.12 8.16 -38.35
CA GLY A 389 -9.03 9.04 -37.91
C GLY A 389 -7.80 8.31 -37.34
N LEU A 390 -7.78 6.97 -37.34
CA LEU A 390 -6.56 6.21 -37.08
C LEU A 390 -5.59 6.25 -38.26
N GLY A 391 -4.30 6.13 -37.96
CA GLY A 391 -3.22 6.04 -38.93
C GLY A 391 -3.05 4.64 -39.53
N GLU A 392 -2.10 4.50 -40.44
CA GLU A 392 -1.79 3.22 -41.10
C GLU A 392 -1.05 2.22 -40.18
N HIS A 393 -0.41 2.74 -39.12
CA HIS A 393 0.45 1.98 -38.22
C HIS A 393 -0.01 2.14 -36.77
N ALA A 394 0.01 1.02 -36.04
CA ALA A 394 -0.13 0.98 -34.59
C ALA A 394 1.11 0.31 -33.99
N TYR A 395 1.41 0.58 -32.73
CA TYR A 395 2.59 0.02 -32.05
C TYR A 395 2.20 -0.63 -30.74
N LEU A 396 2.65 -1.86 -30.53
CA LEU A 396 2.40 -2.59 -29.29
C LEU A 396 3.15 -1.94 -28.13
N ILE A 397 2.44 -1.67 -27.03
CA ILE A 397 3.02 -1.13 -25.79
C ILE A 397 2.79 -2.04 -24.58
N ALA A 398 1.79 -2.92 -24.64
CA ALA A 398 1.54 -3.91 -23.60
C ALA A 398 0.70 -5.08 -24.13
N THR A 399 0.75 -6.22 -23.43
CA THR A 399 -0.11 -7.39 -23.66
C THR A 399 -0.64 -7.93 -22.35
N ASP A 400 -1.74 -8.69 -22.36
CA ASP A 400 -2.05 -9.56 -21.21
C ASP A 400 -1.05 -10.73 -21.12
N ASN A 401 -1.21 -11.54 -20.08
CA ASN A 401 -0.30 -12.66 -19.78
C ASN A 401 -0.35 -13.75 -20.85
N ASP A 402 -1.53 -13.97 -21.45
CA ASP A 402 -1.74 -14.98 -22.48
C ASP A 402 -1.35 -14.48 -23.88
N GLY A 403 -0.98 -13.21 -24.02
CA GLY A 403 -0.78 -12.55 -25.31
C GLY A 403 -2.06 -12.43 -26.13
N LEU A 404 -3.21 -12.63 -25.49
CA LEU A 404 -4.53 -12.62 -26.10
C LEU A 404 -5.09 -11.21 -26.22
N THR A 405 -4.67 -10.29 -25.36
CA THR A 405 -5.00 -8.86 -25.42
C THR A 405 -3.77 -8.09 -25.86
N LEU A 406 -3.93 -7.22 -26.86
CA LEU A 406 -2.92 -6.26 -27.32
C LEU A 406 -3.34 -4.85 -26.92
N ILE A 407 -2.45 -4.12 -26.27
CA ILE A 407 -2.60 -2.69 -26.01
C ILE A 407 -1.64 -1.95 -26.92
N THR A 408 -2.19 -1.10 -27.79
CA THR A 408 -1.44 -0.45 -28.85
C THR A 408 -1.60 1.05 -28.82
N VAL A 409 -0.61 1.75 -29.35
CA VAL A 409 -0.66 3.19 -29.65
C VAL A 409 -0.78 3.42 -31.15
N ASP A 410 -1.74 4.24 -31.56
CA ASP A 410 -1.87 4.67 -32.95
C ASP A 410 -0.76 5.66 -33.34
N GLY A 411 -0.15 5.44 -34.50
CA GLY A 411 0.99 6.22 -34.97
C GLY A 411 0.67 7.69 -35.30
N GLU A 412 -0.56 8.00 -35.73
CA GLU A 412 -0.94 9.33 -36.20
C GLU A 412 -1.54 10.19 -35.07
N SER A 413 -2.39 9.59 -34.24
CA SER A 413 -3.13 10.26 -33.16
C SER A 413 -2.54 10.05 -31.76
N GLY A 414 -1.68 9.05 -31.57
CA GLY A 414 -1.16 8.68 -30.26
C GLY A 414 -2.18 8.01 -29.33
N ARG A 415 -3.40 7.75 -29.82
CA ARG A 415 -4.49 7.10 -29.08
C ARG A 415 -4.09 5.71 -28.62
N VAL A 416 -4.46 5.34 -27.40
CA VAL A 416 -4.22 4.00 -26.85
C VAL A 416 -5.50 3.17 -26.91
N SER A 417 -5.40 2.00 -27.53
CA SER A 417 -6.55 1.12 -27.79
C SER A 417 -6.23 -0.33 -27.43
N ARG A 418 -7.26 -1.04 -26.96
CA ARG A 418 -7.22 -2.46 -26.63
C ARG A 418 -7.72 -3.28 -27.81
N TYR A 419 -7.08 -4.42 -28.06
CA TYR A 419 -7.52 -5.40 -29.05
C TYR A 419 -7.48 -6.81 -28.45
N SER A 420 -8.43 -7.67 -28.84
CA SER A 420 -8.40 -9.11 -28.58
C SER A 420 -7.84 -9.83 -29.82
N THR A 421 -6.99 -10.82 -29.62
CA THR A 421 -6.52 -11.73 -30.66
C THR A 421 -7.45 -12.92 -30.86
N GLU A 422 -8.38 -13.16 -29.91
CA GLU A 422 -9.36 -14.23 -30.02
C GLU A 422 -10.52 -13.84 -30.93
N ARG A 423 -10.78 -14.71 -31.90
CA ARG A 423 -11.59 -14.43 -33.08
C ARG A 423 -13.07 -14.81 -32.94
N TRP A 424 -13.51 -15.21 -31.75
CA TRP A 424 -14.75 -15.99 -31.63
C TRP A 424 -16.04 -15.20 -31.87
N GLU A 425 -16.06 -13.88 -31.77
CA GLU A 425 -17.27 -13.07 -32.01
C GLU A 425 -17.11 -11.89 -32.98
N GLY A 426 -15.99 -11.81 -33.70
CA GLY A 426 -15.85 -10.90 -34.84
C GLY A 426 -15.55 -9.43 -34.51
N ASP A 427 -15.34 -9.09 -33.23
CA ASP A 427 -14.83 -7.78 -32.83
C ASP A 427 -13.44 -7.93 -32.19
N TYR A 428 -12.40 -7.53 -32.93
CA TYR A 428 -11.02 -7.51 -32.40
C TYR A 428 -10.80 -6.34 -31.46
N TYR A 429 -11.74 -5.39 -31.38
CA TYR A 429 -11.51 -4.13 -30.71
C TYR A 429 -12.18 -4.09 -29.34
N GLY A 430 -11.35 -3.95 -28.32
CA GLY A 430 -11.77 -3.80 -26.92
C GLY A 430 -11.96 -2.34 -26.50
N GLY A 431 -12.06 -1.42 -27.47
CA GLY A 431 -12.29 0.00 -27.20
C GLY A 431 -11.03 0.85 -27.01
N VAL A 432 -11.25 2.16 -26.85
CA VAL A 432 -10.19 3.12 -26.50
C VAL A 432 -9.92 3.04 -25.00
N MET A 433 -8.65 3.04 -24.60
CA MET A 433 -8.24 3.12 -23.19
C MET A 433 -7.83 4.54 -22.81
N ALA A 434 -7.18 5.27 -23.72
CA ALA A 434 -6.82 6.67 -23.49
C ALA A 434 -6.69 7.44 -24.81
N SER A 435 -6.88 8.75 -24.74
CA SER A 435 -6.67 9.68 -25.85
C SER A 435 -5.21 9.82 -26.26
N SER A 436 -4.26 9.52 -25.36
CA SER A 436 -2.82 9.55 -25.64
C SER A 436 -2.02 8.65 -24.69
N VAL A 437 -0.78 8.33 -25.05
CA VAL A 437 0.17 7.58 -24.20
C VAL A 437 0.46 8.29 -22.88
N GLU A 438 0.58 9.62 -22.91
CA GLU A 438 0.80 10.45 -21.72
C GLU A 438 -0.36 10.30 -20.72
N ARG A 439 -1.60 10.44 -21.21
CA ARG A 439 -2.81 10.26 -20.40
C ARG A 439 -2.91 8.84 -19.88
N PHE A 440 -2.58 7.85 -20.70
CA PHE A 440 -2.57 6.45 -20.27
C PHE A 440 -1.58 6.23 -19.13
N ALA A 441 -0.33 6.68 -19.26
CA ALA A 441 0.67 6.56 -18.19
C ALA A 441 0.23 7.25 -16.89
N ALA A 442 -0.40 8.42 -16.98
CA ALA A 442 -0.95 9.11 -15.82
C ALA A 442 -2.10 8.35 -15.16
N LEU A 443 -3.02 7.78 -15.95
CA LEU A 443 -4.10 6.91 -15.43
C LEU A 443 -3.54 5.67 -14.72
N LEU A 444 -2.53 5.02 -15.32
CA LEU A 444 -1.86 3.86 -14.71
C LEU A 444 -1.19 4.23 -13.39
N ARG A 445 -0.52 5.39 -13.33
CA ARG A 445 0.13 5.89 -12.11
C ARG A 445 -0.88 6.22 -11.01
N LEU A 446 -1.98 6.90 -11.36
CA LEU A 446 -3.07 7.20 -10.41
C LEU A 446 -3.67 5.91 -9.87
N TYR A 447 -4.07 5.01 -10.76
CA TYR A 447 -4.61 3.71 -10.40
C TYR A 447 -3.66 2.95 -9.45
N ALA A 448 -2.38 2.87 -9.79
CA ALA A 448 -1.38 2.16 -9.00
C ALA A 448 -1.08 2.82 -7.63
N THR A 449 -1.28 4.14 -7.48
CA THR A 449 -1.14 4.84 -6.19
C THR A 449 -2.23 4.43 -5.21
N TYR A 450 -3.47 4.37 -5.70
CA TYR A 450 -4.64 4.28 -4.84
C TYR A 450 -5.01 2.83 -4.52
N TYR A 451 -4.73 1.89 -5.42
CA TYR A 451 -5.07 0.47 -5.19
C TYR A 451 -3.98 -0.37 -4.53
N ARG A 452 -2.71 0.06 -4.52
CA ARG A 452 -1.64 -0.75 -3.90
C ARG A 452 -1.83 -0.83 -2.39
N GLY A 453 -2.09 -2.03 -1.89
CA GLY A 453 -2.28 -2.32 -0.46
C GLY A 453 -3.58 -1.78 0.15
N ALA A 454 -4.46 -1.13 -0.63
CA ALA A 454 -5.71 -0.60 -0.08
C ALA A 454 -6.63 -1.74 0.39
N ASP A 455 -7.13 -1.59 1.62
CA ASP A 455 -8.21 -2.42 2.14
C ASP A 455 -9.56 -1.94 1.60
N GLU A 456 -10.60 -2.73 1.83
CA GLU A 456 -11.98 -2.40 1.44
C GLU A 456 -12.40 -1.01 1.92
N ALA A 457 -12.01 -0.64 3.16
CA ALA A 457 -12.29 0.67 3.74
C ALA A 457 -11.65 1.83 2.96
N ALA A 458 -10.35 1.76 2.66
CA ALA A 458 -9.65 2.77 1.88
C ALA A 458 -10.14 2.81 0.42
N LEU A 459 -10.54 1.67 -0.13
CA LEU A 459 -11.15 1.58 -1.47
C LEU A 459 -12.54 2.23 -1.50
N ALA A 460 -13.36 2.04 -0.49
CA ALA A 460 -14.67 2.69 -0.38
C ALA A 460 -14.55 4.23 -0.29
N ASP A 461 -13.50 4.72 0.40
CA ASP A 461 -13.22 6.15 0.51
C ASP A 461 -12.62 6.75 -0.78
N SER A 462 -11.82 5.97 -1.53
CA SER A 462 -11.05 6.48 -2.69
C SER A 462 -11.65 6.14 -4.06
N GLY A 463 -12.51 5.13 -4.17
CA GLY A 463 -12.95 4.56 -5.45
C GLY A 463 -13.71 5.55 -6.35
N ARG A 464 -14.65 6.30 -5.77
CA ARG A 464 -15.40 7.35 -6.49
C ARG A 464 -14.49 8.46 -7.01
N GLN A 465 -13.47 8.79 -6.23
CA GLN A 465 -12.53 9.86 -6.55
C GLN A 465 -11.62 9.49 -7.73
N LEU A 466 -11.12 8.26 -7.81
CA LEU A 466 -10.28 7.85 -8.94
C LEU A 466 -11.05 7.89 -10.26
N ARG A 467 -12.32 7.46 -10.25
CA ARG A 467 -13.19 7.54 -11.43
C ARG A 467 -13.39 8.99 -11.87
N ASP A 468 -13.69 9.89 -10.95
CA ASP A 468 -13.86 11.32 -11.24
C ASP A 468 -12.58 11.94 -11.81
N TRP A 469 -11.42 11.59 -11.25
CA TRP A 469 -10.12 12.02 -11.76
C TRP A 469 -9.80 11.45 -13.13
N ALA A 470 -10.10 10.19 -13.38
CA ALA A 470 -9.89 9.57 -14.68
C ALA A 470 -10.73 10.27 -15.76
N LEU A 471 -11.98 10.61 -15.45
CA LEU A 471 -12.88 11.37 -16.32
C LEU A 471 -12.43 12.82 -16.53
N GLU A 472 -11.91 13.48 -15.48
CA GLU A 472 -11.35 14.83 -15.57
C GLU A 472 -10.07 14.84 -16.43
N LEU A 473 -9.19 13.87 -16.21
CA LEU A 473 -7.89 13.74 -16.87
C LEU A 473 -8.04 13.38 -18.33
N ASP A 474 -8.90 12.42 -18.64
CA ASP A 474 -9.17 11.97 -20.00
C ASP A 474 -10.66 11.63 -20.22
N PRO A 475 -11.44 12.53 -20.83
CA PRO A 475 -12.86 12.31 -21.09
C PRO A 475 -13.19 11.07 -21.93
N VAL A 476 -12.20 10.49 -22.64
CA VAL A 476 -12.37 9.21 -23.36
C VAL A 476 -12.69 8.06 -22.41
N VAL A 477 -12.24 8.13 -21.15
CA VAL A 477 -12.53 7.14 -20.10
C VAL A 477 -14.04 6.89 -19.97
N ALA A 478 -14.88 7.92 -20.16
CA ALA A 478 -16.34 7.80 -20.09
C ALA A 478 -16.95 6.82 -21.11
N ARG A 479 -16.21 6.49 -22.18
CA ARG A 479 -16.62 5.58 -23.27
C ARG A 479 -15.75 4.33 -23.34
N SER A 480 -14.87 4.13 -22.36
CA SER A 480 -13.97 3.00 -22.32
C SER A 480 -14.62 1.88 -21.53
N ASP A 481 -14.92 0.77 -22.20
CA ASP A 481 -15.45 -0.42 -21.53
C ASP A 481 -14.43 -0.97 -20.53
N PHE A 482 -13.13 -0.92 -20.87
CA PHE A 482 -12.04 -1.29 -19.97
C PHE A 482 -12.09 -0.54 -18.63
N TRP A 483 -12.16 0.80 -18.66
CA TRP A 483 -12.21 1.56 -17.40
C TRP A 483 -13.53 1.38 -16.68
N THR A 484 -14.63 1.18 -17.42
CA THR A 484 -15.93 0.88 -16.82
C THR A 484 -15.88 -0.42 -16.04
N GLU A 485 -15.32 -1.50 -16.60
CA GLU A 485 -15.08 -2.78 -15.91
C GLU A 485 -14.20 -2.57 -14.68
N VAL A 486 -13.04 -1.89 -14.85
CA VAL A 486 -12.09 -1.63 -13.76
C VAL A 486 -12.74 -0.87 -12.58
N PHE A 487 -13.70 0.03 -12.84
CA PHE A 487 -14.42 0.74 -11.80
C PHE A 487 -15.63 -0.04 -11.26
N GLN A 488 -16.36 -0.79 -12.10
CA GLN A 488 -17.56 -1.55 -11.69
C GLN A 488 -17.23 -2.74 -10.80
N ASP A 489 -16.22 -3.55 -11.17
CA ASP A 489 -15.76 -4.70 -10.37
C ASP A 489 -15.35 -4.29 -8.94
N ARG A 490 -15.13 -2.99 -8.71
CA ARG A 490 -14.66 -2.41 -7.45
C ARG A 490 -15.75 -1.62 -6.72
N GLU A 491 -16.79 -1.15 -7.40
CA GLU A 491 -17.96 -0.49 -6.79
C GLU A 491 -18.88 -1.49 -6.07
N ASP A 492 -18.79 -2.79 -6.40
CA ASP A 492 -19.51 -3.88 -5.73
C ASP A 492 -18.98 -4.20 -4.30
N PHE A 493 -17.87 -3.57 -3.89
CA PHE A 493 -17.32 -3.63 -2.52
C PHE A 493 -17.73 -2.42 -1.64
N VAL A 494 -18.73 -1.61 -2.04
CA VAL A 494 -19.17 -0.38 -1.33
C VAL A 494 -20.58 -0.49 -0.76
#